data_AF-A0AB37KMU2-F1
#
_entry.id   AF-A0AB37KMU2-F1
#
_cell.length_a   1.000
_cell.length_b   1.000
_cell.length_c   1.000
_cell.angle_alpha   90.00
_cell.angle_beta   90.00
_cell.angle_gamma   90.00
#
_symmetry.space_group_name_H-M   'P 1'
#
loop_
_entity.id
_entity.type
_entity.pdbx_description
1 polymer ?
#
loop_
_entity_poly.entity_id
_entity_poly.type
_entity_poly.pdbx_seq_one_letter_code
_entity_poly.pdbx_strand_id
1 'polypeptide(L)'
;MENVVAYLKDHWQYVVIAGGGLTLLGAIFNWRWVTSPDGERPNGPGRFIYDIFGQGGYRVFMGVLGVVIIACGIFFLFVGR
;
A
#
# COMPACT_ATOMS: atom_id res chain seq x y z
N MET A 1 22.58 -10.24 -11.47
CA MET A 1 21.29 -10.13 -10.73
C MET A 1 21.48 -10.28 -9.22
N GLU A 2 22.42 -11.10 -8.74
CA GLU A 2 22.66 -11.33 -7.30
C GLU A 2 23.02 -10.06 -6.51
N ASN A 3 23.83 -9.15 -7.07
CA ASN A 3 24.18 -7.90 -6.38
C ASN A 3 22.97 -6.97 -6.12
N VAL A 4 22.00 -6.93 -7.04
CA VAL A 4 20.82 -6.08 -6.89
C VAL A 4 19.89 -6.66 -5.81
N VAL A 5 19.72 -7.99 -5.79
CA VAL A 5 18.92 -8.67 -4.76
C VAL A 5 19.55 -8.53 -3.38
N ALA A 6 20.87 -8.66 -3.27
CA ALA A 6 21.58 -8.46 -2.00
C ALA A 6 21.42 -7.03 -1.48
N TYR A 7 21.55 -6.03 -2.37
CA TYR A 7 21.36 -4.62 -2.03
C TYR A 7 19.91 -4.28 -1.63
N LEU A 8 18.92 -4.85 -2.32
CA LEU A 8 17.50 -4.70 -1.91
C LEU A 8 17.19 -5.39 -0.59
N LYS A 9 17.88 -6.48 -0.27
CA LYS A 9 17.69 -7.22 0.98
C LYS A 9 18.29 -6.46 2.16
N ASP A 10 19.43 -5.80 1.94
CA ASP A 10 20.06 -4.90 2.91
C ASP A 10 19.21 -3.64 3.13
N HIS A 11 18.64 -3.07 2.07
CA HIS A 11 17.81 -1.86 2.13
C HIS A 11 16.32 -2.12 1.88
N TRP A 12 15.78 -3.18 2.48
CA TRP A 12 14.38 -3.59 2.33
C TRP A 12 13.38 -2.49 2.75
N GLN A 13 13.80 -1.57 3.62
CA GLN A 13 13.00 -0.41 4.04
C GLN A 13 12.59 0.48 2.85
N TYR A 14 13.47 0.69 1.86
CA TYR A 14 13.12 1.48 0.68
C TYR A 14 12.09 0.76 -0.19
N VAL A 15 12.10 -0.57 -0.23
CA VAL A 15 11.08 -1.36 -0.95
C VAL A 15 9.73 -1.19 -0.29
N VAL A 16 9.67 -1.17 1.05
CA VAL A 16 8.44 -0.93 1.80
C VAL A 16 7.91 0.49 1.58
N ILE A 17 8.77 1.50 1.62
CA ILE A 17 8.41 2.90 1.37
C ILE A 17 7.92 3.07 -0.08
N ALA A 18 8.64 2.49 -1.05
CA ALA A 18 8.25 2.53 -2.47
C ALA A 18 6.91 1.82 -2.70
N GLY A 19 6.69 0.67 -2.06
CA GLY A 19 5.41 -0.04 -2.09
C GLY A 19 4.26 0.79 -1.55
N GLY A 20 4.42 1.38 -0.36
CA GLY A 20 3.42 2.28 0.23
C GLY A 20 3.15 3.52 -0.63
N GLY A 21 4.20 4.10 -1.24
CA GLY A 21 4.09 5.19 -2.21
C GLY A 21 3.30 4.81 -3.45
N LEU A 22 3.53 3.61 -3.99
CA LEU A 22 2.78 3.09 -5.12
C LEU A 22 1.29 2.91 -4.79
N THR A 23 0.97 2.41 -3.60
CA THR A 23 -0.41 2.25 -3.12
C THR A 23 -1.10 3.61 -2.98
N LEU A 24 -0.40 4.61 -2.43
CA LEU A 24 -0.89 5.99 -2.32
C LEU A 24 -1.16 6.63 -3.69
N LEU A 25 -0.20 6.51 -4.62
CA LEU A 25 -0.36 7.00 -5.98
C LEU A 25 -1.51 6.29 -6.69
N GLY A 26 -1.63 4.97 -6.52
CA GLY A 26 -2.75 4.19 -7.07
C GLY A 26 -4.11 4.65 -6.53
N ALA A 27 -4.19 5.02 -5.25
CA ALA A 27 -5.42 5.56 -4.65
C ALA A 27 -5.77 6.96 -5.20
N ILE A 28 -4.77 7.85 -5.34
CA ILE A 28 -4.94 9.21 -5.88
C ILE A 28 -5.36 9.16 -7.36
N PHE A 29 -4.59 8.44 -8.19
CA PHE A 29 -4.82 8.31 -9.63
C PHE A 29 -5.97 7.35 -9.99
N ASN A 30 -6.68 6.80 -9.00
CA ASN A 30 -7.79 5.86 -9.19
C ASN A 30 -7.42 4.68 -10.09
N TRP A 31 -6.26 4.08 -9.83
CA TRP A 31 -5.84 2.87 -10.53
C TRP A 31 -6.77 1.73 -10.19
N ARG A 32 -7.52 1.24 -11.19
CA ARG A 32 -8.50 0.16 -11.01
C ARG A 32 -7.95 -1.06 -10.27
N TRP A 33 -6.71 -1.47 -10.50
CA TRP A 33 -6.13 -2.62 -9.77
C TRP A 33 -5.77 -2.35 -8.29
N VAL A 34 -5.74 -1.09 -7.86
CA VAL A 34 -5.54 -0.66 -6.46
C VAL A 34 -6.88 -0.29 -5.81
N THR A 35 -7.80 0.30 -6.58
CA THR A 35 -9.07 0.84 -6.10
C THR A 35 -10.30 0.03 -6.48
N SER A 36 -10.18 -1.00 -7.32
CA SER A 36 -11.27 -1.94 -7.59
C SER A 36 -11.22 -3.12 -6.63
N PRO A 37 -12.35 -3.44 -5.98
CA PRO A 37 -12.55 -4.69 -5.24
C PRO A 37 -12.84 -5.89 -6.17
N ASP A 38 -12.66 -5.76 -7.49
CA ASP A 38 -13.01 -6.76 -8.52
C ASP A 38 -12.31 -8.14 -8.31
N GLY A 39 -11.27 -8.20 -7.47
CA GLY A 39 -10.59 -9.44 -7.06
C GLY A 39 -10.74 -9.84 -5.59
N GLU A 40 -11.47 -9.07 -4.78
CA GLU A 40 -11.65 -9.37 -3.35
C GLU A 40 -12.78 -10.37 -3.10
N ARG A 41 -12.55 -11.27 -2.15
CA ARG A 41 -13.52 -12.27 -1.70
C ARG A 41 -14.81 -11.57 -1.26
N PRO A 42 -16.00 -12.20 -1.42
CA PRO A 42 -17.30 -11.61 -1.04
C PRO A 42 -17.35 -11.05 0.38
N ASN A 43 -16.56 -11.62 1.30
CA ASN A 43 -16.52 -11.26 2.73
C ASN A 43 -15.19 -10.60 3.13
N GLY A 44 -14.46 -10.00 2.18
CA GLY A 44 -13.22 -9.29 2.47
C GLY A 44 -13.46 -7.97 3.20
N PRO A 45 -12.56 -7.53 4.10
CA PRO A 45 -12.68 -6.25 4.78
C PRO A 45 -12.78 -5.06 3.80
N GLY A 46 -12.18 -5.16 2.61
CA GLY A 46 -12.29 -4.14 1.57
C GLY A 46 -13.69 -4.01 0.97
N ARG A 47 -14.42 -5.12 0.83
CA ARG A 47 -15.80 -5.12 0.32
C ARG A 47 -16.81 -4.59 1.35
N PHE A 48 -16.57 -4.83 2.65
CA PHE A 48 -17.37 -4.23 3.72
C PHE A 48 -17.24 -2.69 3.74
N ILE A 49 -16.03 -2.17 3.56
CA ILE A 49 -15.78 -0.73 3.46
C ILE A 49 -16.39 -0.16 2.18
N TYR A 50 -16.31 -0.90 1.07
CA TYR A 50 -16.95 -0.51 -0.19
C TYR A 50 -18.48 -0.47 -0.09
N ASP A 51 -19.12 -1.42 0.60
CA ASP A 51 -20.58 -1.45 0.75
C ASP A 51 -21.09 -0.37 1.73
N ILE A 52 -20.30 0.02 2.74
CA ILE A 52 -20.67 1.05 3.72
C ILE A 52 -20.39 2.47 3.21
N PHE A 53 -19.22 2.70 2.61
CA PHE A 53 -18.78 4.05 2.21
C PHE A 53 -18.81 4.30 0.69
N GLY A 54 -19.10 3.27 -0.11
CA GLY A 54 -19.02 3.33 -1.56
C GLY A 54 -17.57 3.37 -2.09
N GLN A 55 -17.46 3.50 -3.40
CA GLN A 55 -16.18 3.58 -4.13
C GLN A 55 -15.32 4.78 -3.67
N GLY A 56 -15.94 5.85 -3.17
CA GLY A 56 -15.25 7.02 -2.65
C GLY A 56 -14.45 6.73 -1.37
N GLY A 57 -15.06 6.09 -0.37
CA GLY A 57 -14.38 5.79 0.89
C GLY A 57 -13.35 4.66 0.79
N TYR A 58 -13.57 3.69 -0.10
CA TYR A 58 -12.56 2.66 -0.38
C TYR A 58 -11.24 3.26 -0.89
N ARG A 59 -11.32 4.30 -1.73
CA ARG A 59 -10.13 5.04 -2.21
C ARG A 59 -9.40 5.75 -1.09
N VAL A 60 -10.14 6.41 -0.19
CA VAL A 60 -9.55 7.08 0.97
C VAL A 60 -8.89 6.08 1.90
N PHE A 61 -9.54 4.94 2.14
CA PHE A 61 -8.99 3.86 2.97
C PHE A 61 -7.68 3.30 2.39
N MET A 62 -7.63 3.02 1.08
CA MET A 62 -6.40 2.58 0.42
C MET A 62 -5.29 3.64 0.46
N GLY A 63 -5.65 4.93 0.33
CA GLY A 63 -4.71 6.02 0.51
C GLY A 63 -4.14 6.07 1.93
N VAL A 64 -4.99 5.97 2.95
CA VAL A 64 -4.58 5.95 4.37
C VAL A 64 -3.70 4.74 4.66
N LEU A 65 -4.03 3.56 4.14
CA LEU A 65 -3.18 2.37 4.26
C LEU A 65 -1.80 2.60 3.63
N GLY A 66 -1.74 3.21 2.44
CA GLY A 66 -0.48 3.61 1.81
C GLY A 66 0.36 4.54 2.70
N VAL A 67 -0.26 5.57 3.30
CA VAL A 67 0.41 6.48 4.25
C VAL A 67 0.96 5.71 5.45
N VAL A 68 0.17 4.81 6.04
CA VAL A 68 0.57 4.00 7.19
C VAL A 68 1.77 3.10 6.84
N ILE A 69 1.78 2.48 5.66
CA ILE A 69 2.90 1.67 5.18
C ILE A 69 4.17 2.52 5.03
N ILE A 70 4.07 3.72 4.45
CA ILE A 70 5.21 4.64 4.34
C ILE A 70 5.71 5.05 5.72
N ALA A 71 4.82 5.44 6.63
CA ALA A 71 5.17 5.85 7.99
C ALA A 71 5.87 4.71 8.74
N CYS A 72 5.39 3.47 8.57
CA CYS A 72 6.02 2.28 9.14
C CYS A 72 7.40 2.03 8.52
N GLY A 73 7.54 2.16 7.19
CA GLY A 73 8.83 2.07 6.49
C GLY A 73 9.85 3.12 6.96
N ILE A 74 9.42 4.37 7.14
CA ILE A 74 10.26 5.45 7.70
C ILE A 74 10.63 5.15 9.15
N PHE A 75 9.69 4.67 9.96
CA PHE A 75 9.96 4.27 11.34
C PHE A 75 11.02 3.17 11.42
N PHE A 76 10.91 2.14 10.57
CA PHE A 76 11.94 1.10 10.47
C PHE A 76 13.29 1.63 9.98
N LEU A 77 13.32 2.70 9.20
CA LEU A 77 14.55 3.38 8.76
C LEU A 77 15.21 4.13 9.93
N PHE A 78 14.43 4.72 10.83
CA PHE A 78 14.93 5.38 12.04
C PHE A 78 15.31 4.41 13.17
N VAL A 79 14.56 3.32 13.34
CA VAL A 79 14.78 2.32 14.41
C VAL A 79 15.79 1.24 14.02
N GLY A 80 15.81 0.82 12.75
CA GLY A 80 16.74 -0.20 12.24
C GLY A 80 18.11 0.34 11.86
N ARG A 81 18.53 1.44 12.48
CA ARG A 81 19.82 2.12 12.24
C ARG A 81 20.93 1.58 13.14
#